data_AF-A0A928I279-F1
#
_entry.id   AF-A0A928I279-F1
#
_cell.length_a   1.000
_cell.length_b   1.000
_cell.length_c   1.000
_cell.angle_alpha   90.00
_cell.angle_beta   90.00
_cell.angle_gamma   90.00
#
_symmetry.space_group_name_H-M   'P 1'
#
loop_
_entity.id
_entity.type
_entity.pdbx_description
1 polymer ?
#
loop_
_entity_poly.entity_id
_entity_poly.type
_entity_poly.pdbx_seq_one_letter_code
_entity_poly.pdbx_strand_id
1 'polypeptide(L)'
;MFWFKKKENRKKPEPLETAVEPPYIKETVCYECYETGKIVEKMQRVPAGFAAVKKYQILYAEEFPRFPKRASPIYALPFGEKPSKIYNGTDRKGIFLGKFKAILSEEEKRIIKNMYDDVETYCNTRMASEDASLQHLSLLKDGDDYELIWVRNSGDDAIIPEGYDFIGYDVSYPHDCSGSYSIVNDCMFICRWHGCDKEGTLFADDFSKLNDNGLFDDWQAAYDYMVKYVSETWTERGDYCILEIYKRHEPASDQL
;
A
#
# COMPACT_ATOMS: atom_id res chain seq x y z
N MET A 1 7.92 50.68 22.81
CA MET A 1 9.24 50.14 22.39
C MET A 1 8.96 48.86 21.60
N PHE A 2 8.82 48.98 20.29
CA PHE A 2 8.50 47.87 19.37
C PHE A 2 9.78 47.12 19.02
N TRP A 3 9.83 45.82 19.27
CA TRP A 3 10.90 44.94 18.80
C TRP A 3 10.45 44.21 17.53
N PHE A 4 10.90 44.69 16.37
CA PHE A 4 10.88 43.94 15.12
C PHE A 4 12.00 42.88 15.16
N LYS A 5 11.66 41.60 15.28
CA LYS A 5 12.60 40.51 14.94
C LYS A 5 12.66 40.39 13.42
N LYS A 6 13.83 40.65 12.84
CA LYS A 6 14.16 40.36 11.44
C LYS A 6 13.82 38.90 11.14
N LYS A 7 13.01 38.65 10.10
CA LYS A 7 12.89 37.33 9.47
C LYS A 7 14.25 37.00 8.87
N GLU A 8 14.95 36.03 9.42
CA GLU A 8 16.10 35.43 8.77
C GLU A 8 15.62 34.77 7.47
N ASN A 9 16.29 35.13 6.37
CA ASN A 9 16.14 34.49 5.08
C ASN A 9 16.46 33.00 5.24
N ARG A 10 15.42 32.15 5.27
CA ARG A 10 15.59 30.71 5.12
C ARG A 10 16.20 30.49 3.73
N LYS A 11 17.46 30.06 3.70
CA LYS A 11 18.09 29.54 2.47
C LYS A 11 17.15 28.47 1.90
N LYS A 12 16.81 28.58 0.61
CA LYS A 12 16.17 27.47 -0.11
C LYS A 12 17.06 26.23 0.06
N PRO A 13 16.50 25.06 0.40
CA PRO A 13 17.28 23.83 0.41
C PRO A 13 17.93 23.65 -0.96
N GLU A 14 19.20 23.26 -0.97
CA GLU A 14 19.91 22.92 -2.19
C GLU A 14 19.17 21.77 -2.90
N PRO A 15 19.02 21.82 -4.23
CA PRO A 15 18.37 20.76 -4.99
C PRO A 15 19.13 19.44 -4.79
N LEU A 16 18.39 18.35 -4.63
CA LEU A 16 18.93 17.00 -4.51
C LEU A 16 19.87 16.71 -5.69
N GLU A 17 21.12 16.38 -5.39
CA GLU A 17 22.21 16.20 -6.37
C GLU A 17 22.10 14.92 -7.23
N THR A 18 21.00 14.20 -7.13
CA THR A 18 20.55 13.24 -8.14
C THR A 18 19.04 13.36 -8.25
N ALA A 19 18.57 14.25 -9.12
CA ALA A 19 17.21 14.16 -9.61
C ALA A 19 17.11 12.83 -10.38
N VAL A 20 16.73 11.77 -9.67
CA VAL A 20 16.13 10.61 -10.32
C VAL A 20 14.99 11.19 -11.14
N GLU A 21 15.03 11.02 -12.46
CA GLU A 21 13.93 11.48 -13.30
C GLU A 21 12.63 10.94 -12.68
N PRO A 22 11.59 11.78 -12.53
CA PRO A 22 10.31 11.29 -12.03
C PRO A 22 9.95 10.04 -12.85
N PRO A 23 9.51 8.94 -12.21
CA PRO A 23 9.22 7.71 -12.91
C PRO A 23 8.32 8.04 -14.11
N TYR A 24 8.55 7.41 -15.25
CA TYR A 24 7.73 7.61 -16.43
C TYR A 24 6.24 7.43 -16.05
N ILE A 25 5.44 8.51 -16.15
CA ILE A 25 4.03 8.50 -15.72
C ILE A 25 3.15 8.57 -16.97
N LYS A 26 2.74 7.40 -17.46
CA LYS A 26 1.70 7.30 -18.47
C LYS A 26 0.33 7.40 -17.81
N GLU A 27 -0.62 7.96 -18.53
CA GLU A 27 -2.01 7.91 -18.11
C GLU A 27 -2.55 6.50 -18.35
N THR A 28 -3.11 5.91 -17.30
CA THR A 28 -3.68 4.56 -17.29
C THR A 28 -5.13 4.62 -16.83
N VAL A 29 -5.90 3.57 -17.11
CA VAL A 29 -7.33 3.53 -16.76
C VAL A 29 -7.47 3.22 -15.28
N CYS A 30 -8.19 4.09 -14.58
CA CYS A 30 -8.76 3.83 -13.26
C CYS A 30 -10.28 4.05 -13.34
N TYR A 31 -10.97 3.77 -12.24
CA TYR A 31 -12.41 3.64 -12.16
C TYR A 31 -12.94 4.57 -11.08
N GLU A 32 -13.68 5.57 -11.51
CA GLU A 32 -14.37 6.50 -10.63
C GLU A 32 -15.74 5.91 -10.24
N CYS A 33 -16.00 5.84 -8.93
CA CYS A 33 -17.15 5.17 -8.36
C CYS A 33 -17.92 6.06 -7.35
N TYR A 34 -17.95 7.39 -7.54
CA TYR A 34 -18.70 8.32 -6.67
C TYR A 34 -20.22 8.30 -6.89
N GLU A 35 -20.97 8.79 -5.88
CA GLU A 35 -22.42 9.14 -5.66
C GLU A 35 -23.54 8.58 -6.56
N THR A 36 -23.26 8.07 -7.76
CA THR A 36 -24.20 7.59 -8.76
C THR A 36 -24.34 6.07 -8.82
N GLY A 37 -23.46 5.32 -8.14
CA GLY A 37 -23.37 3.86 -8.25
C GLY A 37 -22.92 3.36 -9.63
N LYS A 38 -22.49 4.28 -10.51
CA LYS A 38 -21.94 3.97 -11.81
C LYS A 38 -20.42 3.98 -11.73
N ILE A 39 -19.83 2.99 -12.38
CA ILE A 39 -18.39 2.88 -12.58
C ILE A 39 -18.06 3.60 -13.89
N VAL A 40 -17.18 4.58 -13.83
CA VAL A 40 -16.76 5.37 -14.99
C VAL A 40 -15.25 5.24 -15.15
N GLU A 41 -14.81 4.95 -16.38
CA GLU A 41 -13.38 4.95 -16.70
C GLU A 41 -12.82 6.37 -16.70
N LYS A 42 -11.67 6.53 -16.05
CA LYS A 42 -10.96 7.80 -15.92
C LYS A 42 -9.48 7.56 -16.13
N MET A 43 -8.90 8.34 -17.04
CA MET A 43 -7.46 8.33 -17.25
C MET A 43 -6.77 9.03 -16.09
N GLN A 44 -5.86 8.34 -15.40
CA GLN A 44 -5.12 8.88 -14.27
C GLN A 44 -3.63 8.58 -14.38
N ARG A 45 -2.84 9.44 -13.74
CA ARG A 45 -1.40 9.33 -13.65
C ARG A 45 -1.03 8.61 -12.36
N VAL A 46 -0.72 7.33 -12.49
CA VAL A 46 -0.52 6.41 -11.35
C VAL A 46 0.88 5.81 -11.50
N PRO A 47 1.89 6.31 -10.76
CA PRO A 47 3.30 6.01 -11.02
C PRO A 47 3.73 4.63 -10.54
N ALA A 48 4.03 3.71 -11.47
CA ALA A 48 4.63 2.43 -11.11
C ALA A 48 5.85 2.58 -10.19
N GLY A 49 5.99 1.68 -9.22
CA GLY A 49 7.04 1.78 -8.22
C GLY A 49 6.90 0.76 -7.11
N PHE A 50 7.83 0.83 -6.17
CA PHE A 50 7.84 -0.02 -4.99
C PHE A 50 6.77 0.41 -3.98
N ALA A 51 6.28 -0.56 -3.22
CA ALA A 51 5.43 -0.34 -2.07
C ALA A 51 5.89 -1.24 -0.92
N ALA A 52 5.94 -0.66 0.28
CA ALA A 52 6.13 -1.40 1.51
C ALA A 52 4.77 -1.96 1.95
N VAL A 53 4.69 -3.25 2.23
CA VAL A 53 3.45 -3.91 2.66
C VAL A 53 3.72 -4.69 3.93
N LYS A 54 2.88 -4.53 4.95
CA LYS A 54 3.02 -5.29 6.19
C LYS A 54 2.72 -6.77 5.92
N LYS A 55 3.62 -7.65 6.37
CA LYS A 55 3.44 -9.11 6.22
C LYS A 55 2.15 -9.53 6.92
N TYR A 56 1.25 -10.18 6.19
CA TYR A 56 -0.08 -10.57 6.69
C TYR A 56 -0.01 -11.35 8.01
N GLN A 57 0.98 -12.24 8.15
CA GLN A 57 1.19 -13.00 9.38
C GLN A 57 1.43 -12.14 10.64
N ILE A 58 2.11 -11.01 10.52
CA ILE A 58 2.38 -10.11 11.64
C ILE A 58 1.09 -9.39 12.00
N LEU A 59 0.37 -8.85 11.00
CA LEU A 59 -0.91 -8.20 11.22
C LEU A 59 -1.92 -9.13 11.89
N TYR A 60 -2.04 -10.36 11.39
CA TYR A 60 -2.91 -11.37 12.00
C TYR A 60 -2.53 -11.64 13.45
N ALA A 61 -1.24 -11.80 13.76
CA ALA A 61 -0.77 -12.02 15.13
C ALA A 61 -1.04 -10.83 16.07
N GLU A 62 -0.99 -9.60 15.55
CA GLU A 62 -1.27 -8.37 16.31
C GLU A 62 -2.76 -8.17 16.58
N GLU A 63 -3.59 -8.41 15.58
CA GLU A 63 -5.02 -8.13 15.65
C GLU A 63 -5.80 -9.32 16.23
N PHE A 64 -5.41 -10.57 15.96
CA PHE A 64 -6.15 -11.77 16.39
C PHE A 64 -6.49 -11.77 17.90
N PRO A 65 -5.54 -11.49 18.82
CA PRO A 65 -5.81 -11.46 20.26
C PRO A 65 -6.71 -10.30 20.71
N ARG A 66 -6.93 -9.29 19.86
CA ARG A 66 -7.75 -8.11 20.14
C ARG A 66 -9.22 -8.38 19.84
N PHE A 67 -9.55 -9.30 18.93
CA PHE A 67 -10.95 -9.54 18.52
C PHE A 67 -11.87 -9.99 19.64
N PRO A 68 -11.51 -10.99 20.49
CA PRO A 68 -12.42 -11.46 21.53
C PRO A 68 -12.67 -10.43 22.64
N LYS A 69 -11.83 -9.38 22.71
CA LYS A 69 -11.84 -8.36 23.77
C LYS A 69 -12.62 -7.10 23.39
N ARG A 70 -13.02 -6.95 22.13
CA ARG A 70 -13.80 -5.78 21.68
C ARG A 70 -15.29 -6.04 21.94
N ALA A 71 -15.97 -5.08 22.57
CA ALA A 71 -17.40 -5.16 22.95
C ALA A 71 -18.35 -5.32 21.76
N SER A 72 -17.89 -4.99 20.56
CA SER A 72 -18.53 -5.34 19.30
C SER A 72 -17.49 -6.11 18.47
N PRO A 73 -17.80 -7.33 17.98
CA PRO A 73 -16.92 -8.05 17.09
C PRO A 73 -16.98 -7.38 15.71
N ILE A 74 -16.34 -6.22 15.60
CA ILE A 74 -16.32 -5.36 14.40
C ILE A 74 -15.28 -5.82 13.37
N TYR A 75 -14.79 -7.06 13.44
CA TYR A 75 -13.91 -7.59 12.40
C TYR A 75 -14.20 -9.05 12.13
N ALA A 76 -14.04 -9.44 10.87
CA ALA A 76 -14.19 -10.80 10.40
C ALA A 76 -12.79 -11.36 10.15
N LEU A 77 -12.08 -11.76 11.22
CA LEU A 77 -11.02 -12.74 11.00
C LEU A 77 -11.66 -14.12 10.91
N PRO A 78 -11.21 -14.98 9.97
CA PRO A 78 -11.66 -16.36 9.94
C PRO A 78 -11.37 -16.99 11.31
N PHE A 79 -12.43 -17.43 11.99
CA PHE A 79 -12.32 -18.18 13.23
C PHE A 79 -11.87 -19.59 12.88
N GLY A 80 -10.55 -19.83 12.83
CA GLY A 80 -10.00 -21.12 12.42
C GLY A 80 -8.47 -21.13 12.36
N GLU A 81 -7.93 -21.92 11.43
CA GLU A 81 -6.49 -21.94 11.15
C GLU A 81 -6.03 -20.59 10.59
N LYS A 82 -4.78 -20.20 10.91
CA LYS A 82 -4.17 -18.97 10.42
C LYS A 82 -4.26 -18.94 8.88
N PRO A 83 -4.81 -17.88 8.27
CA PRO A 83 -4.82 -17.76 6.82
C PRO A 83 -3.39 -17.86 6.28
N SER A 84 -3.19 -18.70 5.28
CA SER A 84 -1.88 -18.92 4.64
C SER A 84 -1.44 -17.77 3.74
N LYS A 85 -2.35 -16.83 3.45
CA LYS A 85 -2.12 -15.76 2.48
C LYS A 85 -1.19 -14.68 3.02
N ILE A 86 -0.36 -14.14 2.13
CA ILE A 86 0.85 -13.39 2.49
C ILE A 86 0.65 -11.87 2.36
N TYR A 87 -0.17 -11.45 1.41
CA TYR A 87 -0.38 -10.06 1.04
C TYR A 87 -1.52 -9.40 1.84
N ASN A 88 -1.26 -8.19 2.34
CA ASN A 88 -2.23 -7.38 3.08
C ASN A 88 -2.59 -6.06 2.35
N GLY A 89 -2.29 -5.96 1.06
CA GLY A 89 -2.65 -4.76 0.31
C GLY A 89 -1.55 -3.72 0.35
N THR A 90 -1.62 -2.81 -0.60
CA THR A 90 -0.65 -1.74 -0.83
C THR A 90 -0.64 -0.63 0.23
N ASP A 91 -0.75 -0.91 1.52
CA ASP A 91 -0.67 0.14 2.55
C ASP A 91 0.80 0.60 2.74
N ARG A 92 1.18 1.77 2.20
CA ARG A 92 2.47 2.39 2.56
C ARG A 92 2.25 3.12 3.87
N LYS A 93 2.31 2.36 4.98
CA LYS A 93 2.10 2.88 6.32
C LYS A 93 2.65 4.31 6.44
N GLY A 94 1.76 5.27 6.63
CA GLY A 94 2.14 6.66 6.84
C GLY A 94 3.19 6.74 7.95
N ILE A 95 4.09 7.70 7.81
CA ILE A 95 5.31 7.89 8.62
C ILE A 95 4.95 8.12 10.10
N PHE A 96 4.57 7.07 10.83
CA PHE A 96 4.48 7.08 12.29
C PHE A 96 5.84 6.66 12.83
N LEU A 97 6.77 7.62 12.82
CA LEU A 97 8.13 7.51 13.37
C LEU A 97 8.07 7.44 14.89
N GLY A 98 7.54 6.34 15.40
CA GLY A 98 7.47 6.03 16.82
C GLY A 98 8.84 5.68 17.37
N LYS A 99 9.76 6.66 17.37
CA LYS A 99 11.16 6.62 17.81
C LYS A 99 12.09 5.87 16.86
N PHE A 100 12.88 6.65 16.11
CA PHE A 100 14.10 6.20 15.47
C PHE A 100 15.02 5.47 16.45
N LYS A 101 15.86 4.55 15.93
CA LYS A 101 17.01 4.04 16.69
C LYS A 101 17.78 5.24 17.26
N ALA A 102 18.18 5.16 18.52
CA ALA A 102 18.70 6.30 19.30
C ALA A 102 19.97 6.97 18.74
N ILE A 103 20.53 6.44 17.64
CA ILE A 103 21.68 6.97 16.93
C ILE A 103 21.34 6.91 15.43
N LEU A 104 21.19 8.08 14.82
CA LEU A 104 21.04 8.26 13.37
C LEU A 104 22.29 8.97 12.83
N SER A 105 22.77 8.53 11.67
CA SER A 105 23.77 9.22 10.87
C SER A 105 23.24 10.54 10.30
N GLU A 106 24.13 11.42 9.84
CA GLU A 106 23.75 12.70 9.21
C GLU A 106 22.96 12.50 7.91
N GLU A 107 23.24 11.42 7.18
CA GLU A 107 22.49 11.06 5.98
C GLU A 107 21.05 10.67 6.30
N GLU A 108 20.84 9.83 7.32
CA GLU A 108 19.50 9.43 7.77
C GLU A 108 18.72 10.63 8.30
N LYS A 109 19.36 11.53 9.07
CA LYS A 109 18.73 12.79 9.51
C LYS A 109 18.31 13.67 8.33
N ARG A 110 19.13 13.76 7.28
CA ARG A 110 18.79 14.50 6.05
C ARG A 110 17.61 13.88 5.32
N ILE A 111 17.60 12.56 5.21
CA ILE A 111 16.49 11.77 4.65
C ILE A 111 15.19 12.09 5.38
N ILE A 112 15.20 11.96 6.72
CA ILE A 112 14.04 12.23 7.56
C ILE A 112 13.55 13.67 7.41
N LYS A 113 14.47 14.64 7.37
CA LYS A 113 14.11 16.04 7.17
C LYS A 113 13.41 16.27 5.83
N ASN A 114 13.96 15.72 4.74
CA ASN A 114 13.35 15.86 3.41
C ASN A 114 11.97 15.18 3.34
N MET A 115 11.76 14.09 4.07
CA MET A 115 10.44 13.46 4.22
C MET A 115 9.41 14.41 4.81
N TYR A 116 9.77 15.23 5.81
CA TYR A 116 8.84 16.19 6.42
C TYR A 116 8.57 17.42 5.55
N ASP A 117 9.56 17.85 4.75
CA ASP A 117 9.47 19.07 3.96
C ASP A 117 8.62 18.87 2.68
N ASP A 118 8.64 17.69 2.06
CA ASP A 118 7.84 17.33 0.88
C ASP A 118 7.60 15.82 0.81
N VAL A 119 6.63 15.32 1.61
CA VAL A 119 6.31 13.88 1.72
C VAL A 119 5.99 13.27 0.35
N GLU A 120 5.24 13.99 -0.49
CA GLU A 120 4.71 13.45 -1.74
C GLU A 120 5.82 13.21 -2.76
N THR A 121 6.58 14.27 -3.09
CA THR A 121 7.71 14.17 -4.02
C THR A 121 8.76 13.20 -3.49
N TYR A 122 9.01 13.24 -2.18
CA TYR A 122 10.04 12.40 -1.57
C TYR A 122 9.69 10.92 -1.60
N CYS A 123 8.48 10.53 -1.21
CA CYS A 123 8.05 9.14 -1.24
C CYS A 123 8.04 8.62 -2.68
N ASN A 124 7.45 9.36 -3.63
CA ASN A 124 7.39 8.91 -5.03
C ASN A 124 8.79 8.74 -5.65
N THR A 125 9.72 9.66 -5.36
CA THR A 125 11.10 9.55 -5.87
C THR A 125 11.83 8.34 -5.28
N ARG A 126 11.64 8.05 -3.99
CA ARG A 126 12.32 6.90 -3.37
C ARG A 126 11.71 5.57 -3.73
N MET A 127 10.39 5.53 -3.85
CA MET A 127 9.67 4.35 -4.30
C MET A 127 9.92 4.05 -5.79
N ALA A 128 10.65 4.89 -6.53
CA ALA A 128 11.09 4.56 -7.88
C ALA A 128 12.29 3.57 -7.90
N SER A 129 13.02 3.40 -6.79
CA SER A 129 14.22 2.57 -6.72
C SER A 129 14.16 1.58 -5.55
N GLU A 130 14.60 0.35 -5.79
CA GLU A 130 14.59 -0.70 -4.78
C GLU A 130 15.50 -0.34 -3.61
N ASP A 131 16.75 0.02 -3.87
CA ASP A 131 17.73 0.43 -2.86
C ASP A 131 17.20 1.58 -2.00
N ALA A 132 16.60 2.58 -2.66
CA ALA A 132 16.05 3.73 -1.96
C ALA A 132 14.84 3.35 -1.08
N SER A 133 14.04 2.37 -1.51
CA SER A 133 12.90 1.84 -0.79
C SER A 133 13.31 0.94 0.38
N LEU A 134 14.34 0.11 0.21
CA LEU A 134 14.93 -0.69 1.28
C LEU A 134 15.56 0.19 2.36
N GLN A 135 16.29 1.25 1.98
CA GLN A 135 16.80 2.23 2.94
C GLN A 135 15.64 2.90 3.69
N HIS A 136 14.53 3.24 3.01
CA HIS A 136 13.35 3.79 3.66
C HIS A 136 12.75 2.82 4.70
N LEU A 137 12.57 1.54 4.34
CA LEU A 137 12.10 0.51 5.27
C LEU A 137 13.00 0.36 6.49
N SER A 138 14.33 0.40 6.30
CA SER A 138 15.30 0.24 7.39
C SER A 138 15.23 1.34 8.47
N LEU A 139 14.63 2.48 8.12
CA LEU A 139 14.42 3.62 9.03
C LEU A 139 13.16 3.47 9.88
N LEU A 140 12.23 2.59 9.49
CA LEU A 140 11.01 2.33 10.23
C LEU A 140 11.32 1.45 11.45
N LYS A 141 10.68 1.75 12.58
CA LYS A 141 10.87 0.98 13.83
C LYS A 141 10.49 -0.50 13.65
N ASP A 142 9.44 -0.73 12.88
CA ASP A 142 8.85 -2.02 12.55
C ASP A 142 9.21 -2.46 11.12
N GLY A 143 10.31 -1.95 10.53
CA GLY A 143 10.68 -2.24 9.14
C GLY A 143 10.76 -3.73 8.79
N ASP A 144 11.20 -4.57 9.72
CA ASP A 144 11.27 -6.04 9.54
C ASP A 144 9.89 -6.71 9.42
N ASP A 145 8.83 -6.03 9.85
CA ASP A 145 7.44 -6.50 9.73
C ASP A 145 6.87 -6.27 8.33
N TYR A 146 7.57 -5.52 7.48
CA TYR A 146 7.17 -5.22 6.11
C TYR A 146 7.97 -6.04 5.11
N GLU A 147 7.41 -6.20 3.93
CA GLU A 147 8.07 -6.65 2.73
C GLU A 147 7.94 -5.60 1.63
N LEU A 148 8.88 -5.61 0.69
CA LEU A 148 8.85 -4.72 -0.46
C LEU A 148 8.27 -5.46 -1.66
N ILE A 149 7.25 -4.87 -2.25
CA ILE A 149 6.68 -5.31 -3.54
C ILE A 149 6.88 -4.21 -4.58
N TRP A 150 6.71 -4.55 -5.84
CA TRP A 150 6.62 -3.59 -6.93
C TRP A 150 5.23 -3.63 -7.53
N VAL A 151 4.69 -2.46 -7.86
CA VAL A 151 3.32 -2.31 -8.37
C VAL A 151 3.29 -1.42 -9.59
N ARG A 152 2.37 -1.71 -10.49
CA ARG A 152 1.98 -0.80 -11.57
C ARG A 152 0.47 -0.90 -11.80
N ASN A 153 -0.12 0.12 -12.40
CA ASN A 153 -1.50 -0.01 -12.86
C ASN A 153 -1.55 -0.99 -14.03
N SER A 154 -2.61 -1.78 -14.12
CA SER A 154 -2.79 -2.72 -15.21
C SER A 154 -2.85 -1.99 -16.56
N GLY A 155 -2.12 -2.49 -17.55
CA GLY A 155 -2.01 -1.86 -18.87
C GLY A 155 -0.98 -0.72 -18.95
N ASP A 156 -0.27 -0.42 -17.87
CA ASP A 156 0.95 0.38 -17.89
C ASP A 156 2.09 -0.37 -18.61
N ASP A 157 2.97 0.35 -19.30
CA ASP A 157 4.17 -0.16 -19.97
C ASP A 157 5.46 0.07 -19.15
N ALA A 158 5.33 0.50 -17.89
CA ALA A 158 6.44 0.57 -16.94
C ALA A 158 7.25 -0.74 -16.89
N ILE A 159 8.57 -0.59 -16.93
CA ILE A 159 9.52 -1.70 -16.93
C ILE A 159 9.54 -2.36 -15.54
N ILE A 160 9.27 -3.66 -15.51
CA ILE A 160 9.34 -4.47 -14.30
C ILE A 160 10.81 -4.58 -13.87
N PRO A 161 11.15 -4.32 -12.59
CA PRO A 161 12.51 -4.48 -12.09
C PRO A 161 13.04 -5.91 -12.27
N GLU A 162 14.35 -6.04 -12.49
CA GLU A 162 14.98 -7.35 -12.60
C GLU A 162 14.78 -8.18 -11.32
N GLY A 163 14.41 -9.45 -11.48
CA GLY A 163 14.22 -10.38 -10.38
C GLY A 163 12.87 -10.26 -9.66
N TYR A 164 11.88 -9.60 -10.28
CA TYR A 164 10.51 -9.51 -9.79
C TYR A 164 9.54 -10.29 -10.69
N ASP A 165 8.74 -11.16 -10.08
CA ASP A 165 7.69 -11.93 -10.73
C ASP A 165 6.31 -11.35 -10.48
N PHE A 166 5.46 -11.43 -11.50
CA PHE A 166 4.03 -11.18 -11.35
C PHE A 166 3.40 -12.23 -10.42
N ILE A 167 2.64 -11.79 -9.43
CA ILE A 167 2.00 -12.67 -8.43
C ILE A 167 0.48 -12.53 -8.33
N GLY A 168 -0.12 -11.61 -9.10
CA GLY A 168 -1.57 -11.42 -9.18
C GLY A 168 -1.99 -9.95 -9.25
N TYR A 169 -3.31 -9.76 -9.26
CA TYR A 169 -3.96 -8.45 -9.30
C TYR A 169 -4.53 -8.07 -7.94
N ASP A 170 -4.42 -6.79 -7.60
CA ASP A 170 -5.12 -6.15 -6.49
C ASP A 170 -6.03 -5.03 -7.01
N VAL A 171 -7.03 -4.66 -6.23
CA VAL A 171 -7.84 -3.46 -6.50
C VAL A 171 -7.61 -2.49 -5.37
N SER A 172 -7.18 -1.29 -5.72
CA SER A 172 -6.70 -0.32 -4.73
C SER A 172 -6.98 1.10 -5.19
N TYR A 173 -7.01 2.05 -4.25
CA TYR A 173 -6.93 3.46 -4.64
C TYR A 173 -5.67 3.72 -5.49
N PRO A 174 -5.64 4.75 -6.34
CA PRO A 174 -4.41 5.22 -6.95
C PRO A 174 -3.32 5.38 -5.89
N HIS A 175 -2.16 4.75 -6.05
CA HIS A 175 -1.11 4.87 -5.06
C HIS A 175 -0.57 6.28 -5.01
N ASP A 176 -0.55 6.83 -3.80
CA ASP A 176 0.10 8.08 -3.48
C ASP A 176 1.24 7.84 -2.46
N CYS A 177 1.79 8.92 -1.91
CA CYS A 177 2.89 8.84 -0.94
C CYS A 177 2.56 8.14 0.38
N SER A 178 1.28 7.98 0.70
CA SER A 178 0.75 7.21 1.84
C SER A 178 0.33 5.79 1.45
N GLY A 179 0.56 5.41 0.19
CA GLY A 179 0.28 4.09 -0.34
C GLY A 179 -0.99 4.05 -1.14
N SER A 180 -1.51 2.85 -1.32
CA SER A 180 -2.81 2.63 -1.91
C SER A 180 -3.65 1.74 -1.01
N TYR A 181 -4.85 2.19 -0.71
CA TYR A 181 -5.77 1.42 0.10
C TYR A 181 -6.40 0.33 -0.75
N SER A 182 -6.06 -0.92 -0.44
CA SER A 182 -6.56 -2.12 -1.14
C SER A 182 -7.95 -2.47 -0.65
N ILE A 183 -8.94 -2.50 -1.55
CA ILE A 183 -10.31 -2.89 -1.19
C ILE A 183 -10.44 -4.39 -0.92
N VAL A 184 -9.51 -5.20 -1.44
CA VAL A 184 -9.40 -6.62 -1.07
C VAL A 184 -9.11 -6.70 0.42
N ASN A 185 -8.17 -5.91 0.92
CA ASN A 185 -7.77 -5.93 2.33
C ASN A 185 -8.69 -5.16 3.24
N ASP A 186 -9.37 -4.15 2.73
CA ASP A 186 -10.53 -3.56 3.39
C ASP A 186 -11.56 -4.65 3.68
N CYS A 187 -12.21 -5.22 2.67
CA CYS A 187 -13.27 -6.21 2.91
C CYS A 187 -12.81 -7.42 3.72
N MET A 188 -11.57 -7.86 3.51
CA MET A 188 -11.02 -9.01 4.20
C MET A 188 -10.79 -8.79 5.69
N PHE A 189 -10.61 -7.56 6.14
CA PHE A 189 -10.56 -7.24 7.57
C PHE A 189 -11.87 -6.60 8.10
N ILE A 190 -12.62 -5.92 7.24
CA ILE A 190 -13.58 -4.86 7.62
C ILE A 190 -15.03 -5.16 7.22
N CYS A 191 -15.36 -6.33 6.67
CA CYS A 191 -16.77 -6.70 6.46
C CYS A 191 -17.63 -6.64 7.75
N ARG A 192 -17.03 -6.81 8.93
CA ARG A 192 -17.72 -6.61 10.23
C ARG A 192 -17.58 -5.21 10.81
N TRP A 193 -16.65 -4.37 10.32
CA TRP A 193 -16.41 -3.02 10.87
C TRP A 193 -17.51 -2.04 10.48
N HIS A 194 -18.15 -2.28 9.32
CA HIS A 194 -19.37 -1.60 8.90
C HIS A 194 -20.67 -2.29 9.36
N GLY A 195 -20.58 -3.48 10.00
CA GLY A 195 -21.76 -4.23 10.46
C GLY A 195 -22.55 -4.93 9.35
N CYS A 196 -21.91 -5.20 8.22
CA CYS A 196 -22.57 -5.54 6.96
C CYS A 196 -22.49 -7.01 6.55
N ASP A 197 -21.55 -7.78 7.11
CA ASP A 197 -21.51 -9.25 7.00
C ASP A 197 -21.52 -9.88 8.41
N LYS A 198 -22.67 -9.83 9.09
CA LYS A 198 -22.80 -10.31 10.48
C LYS A 198 -22.44 -11.78 10.63
N GLU A 199 -22.73 -12.56 9.59
CA GLU A 199 -22.52 -14.01 9.50
C GLU A 199 -21.12 -14.38 8.97
N GLY A 200 -20.37 -13.44 8.38
CA GLY A 200 -19.00 -13.66 7.88
C GLY A 200 -18.94 -14.51 6.59
N THR A 201 -20.06 -14.62 5.88
CA THR A 201 -20.19 -15.51 4.71
C THR A 201 -19.65 -14.89 3.42
N LEU A 202 -19.80 -13.57 3.24
CA LEU A 202 -19.28 -12.87 2.06
C LEU A 202 -17.76 -12.85 2.08
N PHE A 203 -17.18 -12.66 3.27
CA PHE A 203 -15.75 -12.75 3.47
C PHE A 203 -15.18 -14.10 3.02
N ALA A 204 -15.73 -15.22 3.52
CA ALA A 204 -15.19 -16.55 3.23
C ALA A 204 -15.22 -16.88 1.74
N ASP A 205 -16.32 -16.55 1.06
CA ASP A 205 -16.49 -16.80 -0.37
C ASP A 205 -15.51 -15.99 -1.21
N ASP A 206 -15.36 -14.69 -0.94
CA ASP A 206 -14.44 -13.85 -1.71
C ASP A 206 -12.98 -14.16 -1.36
N PHE A 207 -12.68 -14.42 -0.09
CA PHE A 207 -11.34 -14.84 0.33
C PHE A 207 -10.93 -16.14 -0.36
N SER A 208 -11.84 -17.09 -0.56
CA SER A 208 -11.54 -18.37 -1.21
C SER A 208 -11.12 -18.25 -2.69
N LYS A 209 -11.52 -17.16 -3.37
CA LYS A 209 -11.22 -16.90 -4.78
C LYS A 209 -9.81 -16.35 -5.01
N LEU A 210 -9.17 -15.83 -3.96
CA LEU A 210 -7.81 -15.30 -4.06
C LEU A 210 -6.79 -16.43 -4.10
N ASN A 211 -5.66 -16.20 -4.75
CA ASN A 211 -4.54 -17.15 -4.76
C ASN A 211 -3.79 -17.21 -3.42
N ASP A 212 -2.71 -17.98 -3.35
CA ASP A 212 -1.91 -18.14 -2.14
C ASP A 212 -1.23 -16.84 -1.67
N ASN A 213 -1.10 -15.86 -2.56
CA ASN A 213 -0.61 -14.54 -2.18
C ASN A 213 -1.71 -13.68 -1.57
N GLY A 214 -3.01 -13.96 -1.78
CA GLY A 214 -4.09 -13.04 -1.39
C GLY A 214 -4.45 -12.05 -2.50
N LEU A 215 -4.24 -12.44 -3.76
CA LEU A 215 -4.48 -11.65 -4.96
C LEU A 215 -5.41 -12.40 -5.93
N PHE A 216 -5.96 -11.70 -6.92
CA PHE A 216 -6.67 -12.35 -8.03
C PHE A 216 -5.67 -12.85 -9.09
N ASP A 217 -5.90 -14.04 -9.64
CA ASP A 217 -5.03 -14.58 -10.71
C ASP A 217 -5.25 -13.88 -12.05
N ASP A 218 -6.47 -13.37 -12.28
CA ASP A 218 -6.87 -12.71 -13.51
C ASP A 218 -7.49 -11.33 -13.27
N TRP A 219 -7.31 -10.48 -14.28
CA TRP A 219 -7.77 -9.09 -14.25
C TRP A 219 -9.30 -8.98 -14.15
N GLN A 220 -10.04 -9.88 -14.81
CA GLN A 220 -11.50 -9.82 -14.84
C GLN A 220 -12.09 -10.14 -13.48
N ALA A 221 -11.52 -11.11 -12.74
CA ALA A 221 -11.91 -11.42 -11.37
C ALA A 221 -11.69 -10.22 -10.43
N ALA A 222 -10.57 -9.49 -10.59
CA ALA A 222 -10.33 -8.25 -9.85
C ALA A 222 -11.38 -7.18 -10.17
N TYR A 223 -11.68 -6.98 -11.46
CA TYR A 223 -12.73 -6.05 -11.89
C TYR A 223 -14.11 -6.44 -11.36
N ASP A 224 -14.51 -7.69 -11.50
CA ASP A 224 -15.81 -8.19 -11.03
C ASP A 224 -15.97 -8.03 -9.52
N TYR A 225 -14.88 -8.25 -8.77
CA TYR A 225 -14.84 -7.99 -7.34
C TYR A 225 -15.02 -6.49 -7.02
N MET A 226 -14.34 -5.60 -7.74
CA MET A 226 -14.55 -4.15 -7.60
C MET A 226 -16.00 -3.78 -7.86
N VAL A 227 -16.62 -4.29 -8.93
CA VAL A 227 -18.03 -4.04 -9.24
C VAL A 227 -18.94 -4.50 -8.10
N LYS A 228 -18.71 -5.71 -7.58
CA LYS A 228 -19.43 -6.22 -6.42
C LYS A 228 -19.25 -5.30 -5.22
N TYR A 229 -18.02 -4.98 -4.84
CA TYR A 229 -17.70 -4.09 -3.72
C TYR A 229 -18.44 -2.75 -3.84
N VAL A 230 -18.29 -2.03 -4.94
CA VAL A 230 -18.93 -0.71 -5.08
C VAL A 230 -20.46 -0.79 -5.21
N SER A 231 -21.05 -1.96 -5.43
CA SER A 231 -22.50 -2.14 -5.42
C SER A 231 -23.08 -2.24 -4.00
N GLU A 232 -22.25 -2.57 -3.01
CA GLU A 232 -22.64 -2.68 -1.62
C GLU A 232 -22.91 -1.31 -0.99
N THR A 233 -23.85 -1.23 -0.04
CA THR A 233 -24.31 0.05 0.53
C THR A 233 -23.35 0.66 1.55
N TRP A 234 -22.35 -0.10 1.99
CA TRP A 234 -21.50 0.20 3.14
C TRP A 234 -20.04 0.50 2.77
N THR A 235 -19.69 0.25 1.52
CA THR A 235 -18.33 0.37 1.00
C THR A 235 -17.96 1.82 0.74
N GLU A 236 -16.67 2.10 0.80
CA GLU A 236 -16.15 3.41 0.42
C GLU A 236 -16.41 3.69 -1.06
N ARG A 237 -16.55 4.97 -1.40
CA ARG A 237 -16.73 5.46 -2.77
C ARG A 237 -15.51 6.27 -3.13
N GLY A 238 -14.91 6.02 -4.27
CA GLY A 238 -13.62 6.58 -4.61
C GLY A 238 -13.19 6.33 -6.05
N ASP A 239 -11.93 6.65 -6.31
CA ASP A 239 -11.21 6.25 -7.50
C ASP A 239 -10.46 4.95 -7.20
N TYR A 240 -10.59 3.94 -8.06
CA TYR A 240 -9.92 2.64 -7.93
C TYR A 240 -9.12 2.30 -9.17
N CYS A 241 -7.97 1.67 -8.99
CA CYS A 241 -7.16 1.12 -10.06
C CYS A 241 -6.98 -0.39 -9.84
N ILE A 242 -6.88 -1.14 -10.93
CA ILE A 242 -6.54 -2.56 -10.88
C ILE A 242 -5.03 -2.67 -11.04
N LEU A 243 -4.35 -3.01 -9.95
CA LEU A 243 -2.90 -3.03 -9.87
C LEU A 243 -2.37 -4.43 -10.20
N GLU A 244 -1.29 -4.48 -10.97
CA GLU A 244 -0.47 -5.67 -11.08
C GLU A 244 0.58 -5.67 -9.96
N ILE A 245 0.66 -6.76 -9.22
CA ILE A 245 1.56 -6.90 -8.08
C ILE A 245 2.70 -7.83 -8.42
N TYR A 246 3.91 -7.38 -8.09
CA TYR A 246 5.14 -8.09 -8.35
C TYR A 246 5.93 -8.28 -7.06
N LYS A 247 6.53 -9.47 -6.91
CA LYS A 247 7.35 -9.83 -5.75
C LYS A 247 8.72 -10.30 -6.21
N ARG A 248 9.75 -9.93 -5.45
CA ARG A 248 11.12 -10.37 -5.72
C ARG A 248 11.19 -11.89 -5.60
N HIS A 249 11.84 -12.58 -6.54
CA HIS A 249 12.14 -13.99 -6.36
C HIS A 249 13.03 -14.14 -5.11
N GLU A 250 12.70 -15.10 -4.24
CA GLU A 250 13.71 -15.57 -3.31
C GLU A 250 14.77 -16.31 -4.13
N PRO A 251 16.06 -15.92 -4.06
CA PRO A 251 17.09 -16.73 -4.69
C PRO A 251 16.93 -18.15 -4.14
N ALA A 252 16.87 -19.13 -5.04
CA ALA A 252 16.80 -20.54 -4.65
C ALA A 252 17.81 -20.74 -3.53
N SER A 253 17.33 -21.19 -2.36
CA SER A 253 18.24 -21.51 -1.27
C SER A 253 19.11 -22.65 -1.79
N ASP A 254 20.28 -22.34 -2.33
CA ASP A 254 21.30 -23.33 -2.56
C ASP A 254 21.50 -24.00 -1.21
N GLN A 255 21.12 -25.27 -1.17
CA GLN A 255 21.33 -26.15 -0.03
C GLN A 255 22.84 -26.17 0.22
N LEU A 256 23.30 -25.34 1.17
CA LEU A 256 24.61 -25.44 1.79
C LEU A 256 24.55 -26.44 2.95
#